data_AF-M9Z333-F1
#
_entry.id   AF-M9Z333-F1
#
_cell.length_a   1.000
_cell.length_b   1.000
_cell.length_c   1.000
_cell.angle_alpha   90.00
_cell.angle_beta   90.00
_cell.angle_gamma   90.00
#
_symmetry.space_group_name_H-M   'P 1'
#
loop_
_entity.id
_entity.type
_entity.pdbx_description
1 polymer ?
#
loop_
_entity_poly.entity_id
_entity_poly.type
_entity_poly.pdbx_seq_one_letter_code
_entity_poly.pdbx_strand_id
1 'polypeptide(L)'
;GPVDTGRGFVLHSSDFYIENATLRIDDGVCLTATVDILRAIANGSGPKHAILALGYAGWGPGQLETEIQGNGWLHCDADADLIFGDDVDEKYGRALRKIGIDP
;
A
#
# COMPACT_ATOMS: atom_id res chain seq x y z
N GLY A 1 2.42 3.29 9.49
CA GLY A 1 2.40 2.22 10.52
C GLY A 1 3.28 2.60 11.71
N PRO A 2 3.34 1.80 12.79
CA PRO A 2 4.06 2.18 14.01
C PRO A 2 5.60 2.07 13.91
N VAL A 3 6.13 1.36 12.91
CA VAL A 3 7.57 1.16 12.73
C VAL A 3 8.14 2.21 11.77
N ASP A 4 9.32 2.74 12.09
CA ASP A 4 10.09 3.70 11.27
C ASP A 4 9.24 4.87 10.76
N THR A 5 8.51 5.51 11.69
CA THR A 5 7.55 6.60 11.40
C THR A 5 8.19 7.84 10.77
N GLY A 6 9.52 7.99 10.88
CA GLY A 6 10.29 9.04 10.21
C GLY A 6 10.56 8.77 8.73
N ARG A 7 10.33 7.53 8.26
CA ARG A 7 10.55 7.14 6.87
C ARG A 7 9.25 7.17 6.07
N GLY A 8 9.29 7.87 4.94
CA GLY A 8 8.20 7.92 3.98
C GLY A 8 8.33 6.86 2.90
N PHE A 9 7.19 6.27 2.56
CA PHE A 9 7.04 5.31 1.47
C PHE A 9 5.95 5.81 0.55
N VAL A 10 6.22 5.82 -0.76
CA VAL A 10 5.22 6.15 -1.77
C VAL A 10 4.85 4.87 -2.50
N LEU A 11 3.62 4.43 -2.29
CA LEU A 11 3.01 3.37 -3.08
C LEU A 11 2.36 4.02 -4.31
N HIS A 12 2.61 3.51 -5.51
CA HIS A 12 2.14 4.14 -6.75
C HIS A 12 1.88 3.14 -7.87
N SER A 13 1.17 3.59 -8.90
CA SER A 13 0.97 2.81 -10.13
C SER A 13 2.27 2.62 -10.93
N SER A 14 2.33 1.56 -11.72
CA SER A 14 3.54 1.13 -12.46
C SER A 14 3.86 1.97 -13.71
N ASP A 15 3.10 3.01 -13.98
CA ASP A 15 3.36 4.00 -15.04
C ASP A 15 4.53 4.94 -14.69
N PHE A 16 4.99 4.91 -13.44
CA PHE A 16 6.18 5.61 -12.97
C PHE A 16 7.21 4.62 -12.44
N TYR A 17 8.49 4.85 -12.75
CA TYR A 17 9.59 3.98 -12.30
C TYR A 17 10.89 4.75 -12.18
N ILE A 18 11.58 4.59 -11.05
CA ILE A 18 12.93 5.13 -10.82
C ILE A 18 13.89 3.95 -10.66
N GLU A 19 14.89 3.90 -11.53
CA GLU A 19 15.91 2.86 -11.50
C GLU A 19 16.63 2.84 -10.13
N ASN A 20 16.81 1.66 -9.57
CA ASN A 20 17.45 1.43 -8.26
C ASN A 20 16.75 2.06 -7.04
N ALA A 21 15.57 2.66 -7.20
CA ALA A 21 14.80 3.28 -6.13
C ALA A 21 13.35 2.79 -6.03
N THR A 22 12.81 2.22 -7.11
CA THR A 22 11.47 1.65 -7.16
C THR A 22 11.53 0.12 -7.04
N LEU A 23 10.80 -0.42 -6.08
CA LEU A 23 10.51 -1.84 -5.94
C LEU A 23 9.16 -2.14 -6.60
N ARG A 24 9.13 -3.08 -7.54
CA ARG A 24 7.86 -3.59 -8.10
C ARG A 24 7.29 -4.64 -7.15
N ILE A 25 6.04 -4.46 -6.72
CA ILE A 25 5.35 -5.40 -5.84
C ILE A 25 4.60 -6.42 -6.69
N ASP A 26 3.46 -6.02 -7.28
CA ASP A 26 2.63 -6.85 -8.15
C ASP A 26 1.54 -6.01 -8.86
N ASP A 27 0.83 -6.55 -9.86
CA ASP A 27 -0.42 -6.01 -10.45
C ASP A 27 -0.42 -4.50 -10.75
N GLY A 28 0.70 -3.99 -11.25
CA GLY A 28 0.84 -2.58 -11.59
C GLY A 28 1.03 -1.66 -10.37
N VAL A 29 1.41 -2.21 -9.22
CA VAL A 29 1.76 -1.50 -7.98
C VAL A 29 3.26 -1.53 -7.75
N CYS A 30 3.81 -0.35 -7.47
CA CYS A 30 5.21 -0.09 -7.20
C CYS A 30 5.38 0.68 -5.89
N LEU A 31 6.53 0.52 -5.25
CA LEU A 31 6.90 1.18 -4.01
C LEU A 31 8.22 1.91 -4.19
N THR A 32 8.22 3.22 -3.92
CA THR A 32 9.43 4.05 -3.97
C THR A 32 9.63 4.75 -2.62
N ALA A 33 10.85 4.68 -2.08
CA ALA A 33 11.21 5.24 -0.77
C ALA A 33 12.22 6.40 -0.86
N THR A 34 12.23 7.14 -1.97
CA THR A 34 13.11 8.29 -2.21
C THR A 34 12.31 9.59 -2.32
N VAL A 35 12.99 10.73 -2.17
CA VAL A 35 12.34 12.06 -2.30
C VAL A 35 12.03 12.41 -3.77
N ASP A 36 12.66 11.72 -4.72
CA ASP A 36 12.54 12.05 -6.14
C ASP A 36 11.13 11.82 -6.70
N ILE A 37 10.40 10.82 -6.20
CA ILE A 37 8.99 10.63 -6.57
C ILE A 37 8.10 11.77 -6.06
N LEU A 38 8.39 12.34 -4.88
CA LEU A 38 7.66 13.49 -4.35
C LEU A 38 7.89 14.73 -5.21
N ARG A 39 9.12 14.92 -5.70
CA ARG A 39 9.44 15.99 -6.66
C ARG A 39 8.73 15.77 -8.00
N ALA A 40 8.69 14.54 -8.49
CA ALA A 40 7.98 14.21 -9.72
C ALA A 40 6.48 14.51 -9.61
N ILE A 41 5.84 14.12 -8.51
CA ILE A 41 4.45 14.45 -8.21
C ILE A 41 4.24 15.97 -8.17
N ALA A 42 5.11 16.71 -7.46
CA ALA A 42 5.03 18.17 -7.37
C ALA A 42 5.19 18.87 -8.73
N ASN A 43 5.98 18.29 -9.64
CA ASN A 43 6.19 18.81 -10.99
C ASN A 43 5.13 18.35 -12.01
N GLY A 44 4.12 17.56 -11.59
CA GLY A 44 3.10 17.00 -12.49
C GLY A 44 3.61 15.88 -13.41
N SER A 45 4.80 15.35 -13.15
CA SER A 45 5.40 14.22 -13.88
C SER A 45 5.40 12.93 -13.05
N GLY A 46 4.58 12.88 -12.01
CA GLY A 46 4.43 11.72 -11.13
C GLY A 46 3.53 10.63 -11.73
N PRO A 47 3.37 9.51 -11.01
CA PRO A 47 2.42 8.45 -11.38
C PRO A 47 0.98 8.96 -11.41
N LYS A 48 0.13 8.28 -12.18
CA LYS A 48 -1.32 8.54 -12.21
C LYS A 48 -1.97 8.35 -10.84
N HIS A 49 -1.55 7.34 -10.08
CA HIS A 49 -2.04 7.06 -8.73
C HIS A 49 -0.86 6.93 -7.76
N ALA A 50 -0.96 7.59 -6.60
CA ALA A 50 0.04 7.48 -5.54
C ALA A 50 -0.55 7.72 -4.15
N ILE A 51 0.00 7.03 -3.16
CA ILE A 51 -0.27 7.22 -1.74
C ILE A 51 1.06 7.36 -1.00
N LEU A 52 1.17 8.41 -0.20
CA LEU A 52 2.26 8.58 0.75
C LEU A 52 1.86 7.97 2.09
N ALA A 53 2.66 7.04 2.58
CA ALA A 53 2.55 6.47 3.92
C ALA A 53 3.80 6.76 4.74
N LEU A 54 3.62 7.09 6.01
CA LEU A 54 4.72 7.25 6.98
C LEU A 54 4.78 6.04 7.90
N GLY A 55 5.97 5.42 7.93
CA GLY A 55 6.21 4.16 8.62
C GLY A 55 5.43 2.98 8.05
N TYR A 56 5.72 1.78 8.55
CA TYR A 56 5.12 0.53 8.09
C TYR A 56 4.66 -0.35 9.25
N ALA A 57 3.87 -1.37 8.93
CA ALA A 57 3.60 -2.49 9.83
C ALA A 57 4.52 -3.62 9.41
N GLY A 58 5.22 -4.22 10.37
CA GLY A 58 6.16 -5.30 10.14
C GLY A 58 5.87 -6.45 11.08
N TRP A 59 6.06 -7.67 10.58
CA TRP A 59 5.89 -8.90 11.33
C TRP A 59 7.24 -9.59 11.48
N GLY A 60 7.44 -10.21 12.64
CA GLY A 60 8.55 -11.13 12.85
C GLY A 60 8.33 -12.45 12.08
N PRO A 61 9.36 -13.31 12.00
CA PRO A 61 9.25 -14.60 11.32
C PRO A 61 8.09 -15.46 11.88
N GLY A 62 7.18 -15.90 11.02
CA GLY A 62 6.03 -16.75 11.41
C GLY A 62 4.92 -16.04 12.18
N GLN A 63 5.07 -14.74 12.48
CA GLN A 63 4.10 -14.00 13.29
C GLN A 63 2.80 -13.75 12.52
N LEU A 64 2.90 -13.35 11.25
CA LEU A 64 1.72 -13.07 10.43
C LEU A 64 0.85 -14.32 10.25
N GLU A 65 1.47 -15.46 9.98
CA GLU A 65 0.79 -16.75 9.83
C GLU A 65 0.08 -17.17 11.12
N THR A 66 0.74 -16.96 12.27
CA THR A 66 0.15 -17.23 13.58
C THR A 66 -1.07 -16.34 13.85
N GLU A 67 -0.98 -15.05 13.51
CA GLU A 67 -2.09 -14.10 13.68
C GLU A 67 -3.27 -14.42 12.76
N ILE A 68 -3.01 -14.83 11.51
CA ILE A 68 -4.07 -15.27 10.58
C ILE A 68 -4.76 -16.54 11.11
N GLN A 69 -3.99 -17.54 11.57
CA GLN A 69 -4.55 -18.77 12.16
C GLN A 69 -5.34 -18.50 13.45
N GLY A 70 -4.95 -17.46 14.20
CA GLY A 70 -5.65 -16.99 15.38
C GLY A 70 -6.91 -16.16 15.11
N ASN A 71 -7.36 -16.07 13.84
CA ASN A 71 -8.45 -15.19 13.40
C ASN A 71 -8.23 -13.71 13.76
N GLY A 72 -6.98 -13.28 13.90
CA GLY A 72 -6.62 -11.88 14.14
C GLY A 72 -6.72 -11.02 12.87
N TRP A 73 -6.62 -11.66 11.69
CA TRP A 73 -6.73 -11.00 10.39
C TRP A 73 -7.65 -11.76 9.45
N LEU A 74 -8.40 -11.00 8.66
CA LEU A 74 -9.02 -11.44 7.43
C LEU A 74 -8.17 -10.90 6.26
N HIS A 75 -8.07 -11.65 5.16
CA HIS A 75 -7.32 -11.23 3.98
C HIS A 75 -8.18 -11.38 2.72
N CYS A 76 -7.91 -10.52 1.74
CA CYS A 76 -8.54 -10.53 0.43
C CYS A 76 -7.51 -10.14 -0.62
N ASP A 77 -7.78 -10.45 -1.88
CA ASP A 77 -6.93 -9.98 -2.98
C ASP A 77 -6.91 -8.44 -3.00
N ALA A 78 -5.73 -7.89 -3.26
CA ALA A 78 -5.58 -6.46 -3.44
C ALA A 78 -6.28 -6.00 -4.74
N ASP A 79 -6.71 -4.75 -4.79
CA ASP A 79 -7.11 -4.10 -6.04
C ASP A 79 -6.79 -2.61 -5.99
N ALA A 80 -6.73 -2.00 -7.16
CA ALA A 80 -6.33 -0.59 -7.30
C ALA A 80 -7.30 0.38 -6.62
N ASP A 81 -8.58 0.04 -6.48
CA ASP A 81 -9.57 0.91 -5.83
C ASP A 81 -9.47 0.83 -4.30
N LEU A 82 -9.23 -0.36 -3.74
CA LEU A 82 -8.90 -0.54 -2.32
C LEU A 82 -7.57 0.15 -1.97
N ILE A 83 -6.57 0.04 -2.84
CA ILE A 83 -5.27 0.69 -2.63
C ILE A 83 -5.42 2.20 -2.79
N PHE A 84 -5.70 2.67 -4.01
CA PHE A 84 -5.60 4.07 -4.43
C PHE A 84 -6.89 4.87 -4.37
N GLY A 85 -8.05 4.26 -4.09
CA GLY A 85 -9.32 4.98 -4.03
C GLY A 85 -9.35 6.04 -2.93
N ASP A 86 -10.11 7.12 -3.18
CA ASP A 86 -10.16 8.30 -2.32
C ASP A 86 -11.02 8.10 -1.07
N ASP A 87 -11.99 7.18 -1.12
CA ASP A 87 -12.91 6.92 -0.03
C ASP A 87 -12.29 5.97 1.00
N VAL A 88 -11.52 6.56 1.92
CA VAL A 88 -10.80 5.86 2.98
C VAL A 88 -11.76 5.18 3.97
N ASP A 89 -12.88 5.81 4.30
CA ASP A 89 -13.83 5.30 5.29
C ASP A 89 -14.53 4.04 4.78
N GLU A 90 -14.82 3.97 3.47
CA GLU A 90 -15.42 2.78 2.88
C GLU A 90 -14.44 1.64 2.59
N LYS A 91 -13.12 1.88 2.56
CA LYS A 91 -12.13 0.84 2.19
C LYS A 91 -12.29 -0.43 3.02
N TYR A 92 -12.52 -0.29 4.32
CA TYR A 92 -12.69 -1.43 5.22
C TYR A 92 -13.94 -2.24 4.86
N GLY A 93 -15.09 -1.57 4.69
CA GLY A 93 -16.33 -2.23 4.29
C GLY A 93 -16.25 -2.88 2.90
N ARG A 94 -15.58 -2.23 1.93
CA ARG A 94 -15.33 -2.82 0.61
C ARG A 94 -14.46 -4.08 0.69
N ALA A 95 -13.41 -4.06 1.51
CA ALA A 95 -12.56 -5.24 1.71
C ALA A 95 -13.33 -6.42 2.33
N LEU A 96 -14.19 -6.16 3.33
CA LEU A 96 -15.05 -7.19 3.93
C LEU A 96 -16.06 -7.76 2.93
N ARG A 97 -16.74 -6.90 2.16
CA ARG A 97 -17.68 -7.34 1.12
C ARG A 97 -17.03 -8.19 0.05
N LYS A 98 -15.76 -7.94 -0.27
CA LYS A 98 -14.98 -8.72 -1.26
C LYS A 98 -14.82 -10.19 -0.87
N ILE A 99 -14.83 -10.48 0.42
CA ILE A 99 -14.77 -11.86 0.96
C ILE A 99 -16.13 -12.40 1.40
N GLY A 100 -17.22 -11.72 0.99
CA GLY A 100 -18.60 -12.15 1.25
C GLY A 100 -19.12 -11.84 2.65
N ILE A 101 -18.48 -10.91 3.37
CA ILE A 101 -18.92 -10.45 4.70
C ILE A 101 -19.66 -9.12 4.53
N ASP A 102 -20.88 -9.04 5.06
CA ASP A 102 -21.66 -7.80 5.12
C ASP A 102 -21.53 -7.20 6.54
N PRO A 103 -20.89 -6.03 6.69
CA PRO A 103 -20.66 -5.40 7.99
C PRO A 103 -21.90 -4.76 8.63
#